data_AF-G7Y863-F1
#
_entry.id   AF-G7Y863-F1
#
_cell.length_a   1.000
_cell.length_b   1.000
_cell.length_c   1.000
_cell.angle_alpha   90.00
_cell.angle_beta   90.00
_cell.angle_gamma   90.00
#
_symmetry.space_group_name_H-M   'P 1'
#
loop_
_entity.id
_entity.type
_entity.pdbx_description
1 polymer ?
#
loop_
_entity_poly.entity_id
_entity_poly.type
_entity_poly.pdbx_seq_one_letter_code
_entity_poly.pdbx_strand_id
1 'polypeptide(L)'
;MVVRQRSIGVEHGSHAVDDDVSVYLLDLFTELVALLRQMDNEFICLAAQLHTTYEQVKVLKARYVRNIRALSGDTRSPFAEVEASSLKLRQLDGIMDNGVPGLRKPTSKTPYGPSPFTSLSISPMFPLAALGTQPNPSAVMPQATSLSFLTPSSTISSSKLCLLHRLTSCRFHPFARTLKLCGRDIPSSIIPPPYVLNEKVTVPNVPLVHSSESIEQLRHAGSIVHQLFEELRQFLKPGLTTQDVDNFIFAACIAKHVYPSPLGYCGFPKSVCTSVNEVACHGIPSVEQSLRAGDLLSVDISIFTGTVHGDACRSYVLSDASDHVDVLHSDPSKYDPETDPARFLCAVAENCCAAGTRICLPGTPYAEIATTICKVADLYGCSVVPGIRGHGLADFLHGPPEIIHSVNELRSTDTETLGCMKSGHVFTIEPCLALSKSTDGRKNRYCPSPVHPVVLDDGWTVVTLNRSLTAQFENTVLITDSGHDVLT
;
A
#
# COMPACT_ATOMS: atom_id res chain seq x y z
N MET A 1 9.36 -2.95 26.14
CA MET A 1 9.60 -3.37 27.54
C MET A 1 8.43 -4.25 27.99
N VAL A 2 8.67 -5.43 28.55
CA VAL A 2 7.60 -6.26 29.15
C VAL A 2 7.54 -5.97 30.65
N VAL A 3 6.41 -5.44 31.12
CA VAL A 3 6.17 -5.23 32.56
C VAL A 3 5.39 -6.42 33.11
N ARG A 4 6.00 -7.16 34.03
CA ARG A 4 5.33 -8.23 34.78
C ARG A 4 4.37 -7.62 35.81
N GLN A 5 3.09 -7.97 35.76
CA GLN A 5 2.21 -7.81 36.92
C GLN A 5 2.76 -8.63 38.10
N ARG A 6 2.94 -7.98 39.25
CA ARG A 6 2.99 -8.65 40.55
C ARG A 6 1.64 -8.47 41.21
N SER A 7 0.94 -9.57 41.42
CA SER A 7 -0.23 -9.61 42.29
C SER A 7 0.19 -9.31 43.73
N ILE A 8 -0.38 -8.26 44.31
CA ILE A 8 -0.35 -7.99 45.75
C ILE A 8 -1.73 -8.37 46.26
N GLY A 9 -1.80 -9.36 47.14
CA GLY A 9 -3.05 -9.71 47.82
C GLY A 9 -3.37 -8.70 48.91
N VAL A 10 -4.63 -8.25 48.97
CA VAL A 10 -5.19 -7.51 50.09
C VAL A 10 -6.53 -8.18 50.46
N GLU A 11 -6.77 -8.32 51.75
CA GLU A 11 -7.91 -9.03 52.32
C GLU A 11 -9.23 -8.25 52.16
N HIS A 12 -10.36 -8.92 52.38
CA HIS A 12 -11.69 -8.36 52.21
C HIS A 12 -11.98 -7.17 53.13
N GLY A 13 -12.31 -6.03 52.54
CA GLY A 13 -12.96 -4.89 53.18
C GLY A 13 -14.10 -4.38 52.30
N SER A 14 -15.33 -4.37 52.81
CA SER A 14 -16.52 -3.98 52.07
C SER A 14 -16.54 -2.48 51.74
N HIS A 15 -16.76 -2.10 50.47
CA HIS A 15 -17.56 -0.93 50.07
C HIS A 15 -17.96 -1.00 48.58
N ALA A 16 -19.27 -0.97 48.29
CA ALA A 16 -19.82 -1.05 46.93
C ALA A 16 -19.82 0.32 46.22
N VAL A 17 -18.62 0.86 45.95
CA VAL A 17 -18.42 2.17 45.29
C VAL A 17 -17.30 2.17 44.23
N ASP A 18 -16.51 1.09 44.10
CA ASP A 18 -15.28 1.07 43.26
C ASP A 18 -15.47 0.51 41.82
N ASP A 19 -16.61 -0.11 41.50
CA ASP A 19 -16.80 -0.74 40.18
C ASP A 19 -16.94 0.29 39.04
N ASP A 20 -17.64 1.42 39.25
CA ASP A 20 -17.75 2.48 38.22
C ASP A 20 -16.41 3.22 37.99
N VAL A 21 -15.62 3.43 39.05
CA VAL A 21 -14.32 4.13 38.95
C VAL A 21 -13.28 3.26 38.25
N SER A 22 -13.29 1.95 38.50
CA SER A 22 -12.36 1.01 37.86
C SER A 22 -12.65 0.82 36.37
N VAL A 23 -13.91 0.80 35.94
CA VAL A 23 -14.29 0.80 34.51
C VAL A 23 -13.86 2.11 33.85
N TYR A 24 -14.19 3.26 34.45
CA TYR A 24 -13.83 4.57 33.88
C TYR A 24 -12.32 4.77 33.74
N LEU A 25 -11.53 4.26 34.69
CA LEU A 25 -10.06 4.27 34.61
C LEU A 25 -9.52 3.30 33.55
N LEU A 26 -10.18 2.17 33.30
CA LEU A 26 -9.78 1.22 32.26
C LEU A 26 -10.04 1.76 30.85
N ASP A 27 -11.16 2.45 30.66
CA ASP A 27 -11.47 3.16 29.40
C ASP A 27 -10.47 4.30 29.17
N LEU A 28 -10.20 5.13 30.18
CA LEU A 28 -9.19 6.20 30.09
C LEU A 28 -7.79 5.66 29.80
N PHE A 29 -7.43 4.50 30.36
CA PHE A 29 -6.16 3.83 30.07
C PHE A 29 -6.12 3.25 28.65
N THR A 30 -7.26 2.80 28.12
CA THR A 30 -7.39 2.29 26.75
C THR A 30 -7.30 3.43 25.73
N GLU A 31 -7.95 4.57 25.99
CA GLU A 31 -7.79 5.80 25.21
C GLU A 31 -6.35 6.33 25.27
N LEU A 32 -5.71 6.32 26.45
CA LEU A 32 -4.31 6.72 26.61
C LEU A 32 -3.37 5.79 25.83
N VAL A 33 -3.60 4.48 25.83
CA VAL A 33 -2.83 3.52 25.03
C VAL A 33 -3.10 3.68 23.53
N ALA A 34 -4.32 4.02 23.11
CA ALA A 34 -4.63 4.34 21.72
C ALA A 34 -3.92 5.62 21.27
N LEU A 35 -3.96 6.68 22.07
CA LEU A 35 -3.21 7.92 21.85
C LEU A 35 -1.70 7.69 21.81
N LEU A 36 -1.15 6.88 22.72
CA LEU A 36 0.27 6.53 22.73
C LEU A 36 0.67 5.69 21.51
N ARG A 37 -0.20 4.81 21.00
CA ARG A 37 0.03 4.08 19.72
C ARG A 37 -0.07 5.00 18.50
N GLN A 38 -0.98 5.97 18.50
CA GLN A 38 -1.05 7.02 17.48
C GLN A 38 0.23 7.87 17.49
N MET A 39 0.70 8.24 18.69
CA MET A 39 1.97 8.93 18.88
C MET A 39 3.16 8.07 18.44
N ASP A 40 3.20 6.77 18.69
CA ASP A 40 4.28 5.89 18.22
C ASP A 40 4.36 5.87 16.68
N ASN A 41 3.23 5.82 15.96
CA ASN A 41 3.23 5.85 14.50
C ASN A 41 3.72 7.21 13.96
N GLU A 42 3.20 8.33 14.46
CA GLU A 42 3.69 9.66 14.06
C GLU A 42 5.16 9.87 14.47
N PHE A 43 5.58 9.39 15.65
CA PHE A 43 6.94 9.54 16.16
C PHE A 43 7.94 8.62 15.44
N ILE A 44 7.54 7.44 14.97
CA ILE A 44 8.36 6.60 14.08
C ILE A 44 8.53 7.28 12.72
N CYS A 45 7.47 7.86 12.15
CA CYS A 45 7.58 8.67 10.93
C CYS A 45 8.46 9.90 11.14
N LEU A 46 8.31 10.62 12.26
CA LEU A 46 9.11 11.81 12.57
C LEU A 46 10.57 11.44 12.87
N ALA A 47 10.83 10.31 13.53
CA ALA A 47 12.18 9.82 13.80
C ALA A 47 12.86 9.32 12.53
N ALA A 48 12.13 8.66 11.61
CA ALA A 48 12.63 8.31 10.28
C ALA A 48 12.95 9.57 9.46
N GLN A 49 12.04 10.57 9.44
CA GLN A 49 12.28 11.87 8.79
C GLN A 49 13.48 12.61 9.40
N LEU A 50 13.62 12.61 10.72
CA LEU A 50 14.74 13.24 11.43
C LEU A 50 16.06 12.50 11.15
N HIS A 51 16.05 11.16 11.09
CA HIS A 51 17.22 10.35 10.75
C HIS A 51 17.64 10.58 9.29
N THR A 52 16.70 10.56 8.34
CA THR A 52 16.95 10.90 6.93
C THR A 52 17.49 12.32 6.79
N THR A 53 16.90 13.29 7.48
CA THR A 53 17.40 14.69 7.51
C THR A 53 18.81 14.77 8.07
N TYR A 54 19.12 14.01 9.12
CA TYR A 54 20.45 13.96 9.74
C TYR A 54 21.52 13.35 8.81
N GLU A 55 21.21 12.26 8.09
CA GLU A 55 22.11 11.69 7.10
C GLU A 55 22.26 12.60 5.86
N GLN A 56 21.20 13.28 5.40
CA GLN A 56 21.29 14.31 4.36
C GLN A 56 22.21 15.47 4.79
N VAL A 57 22.09 15.95 6.03
CA VAL A 57 22.98 16.99 6.59
C VAL A 57 24.43 16.51 6.69
N LYS A 58 24.69 15.24 7.05
CA LYS A 58 26.03 14.65 7.00
C LYS A 58 26.61 14.65 5.58
N VAL A 59 25.83 14.23 4.58
CA VAL A 59 26.26 14.20 3.17
C VAL A 59 26.56 15.62 2.66
N LEU A 60 25.70 16.59 2.95
CA LEU A 60 25.91 18.00 2.62
C LEU A 60 27.14 18.57 3.31
N LYS A 61 27.36 18.28 4.60
CA LYS A 61 28.56 18.66 5.35
C LYS A 61 29.82 18.04 4.74
N ALA A 62 29.79 16.76 4.37
CA ALA A 62 30.91 16.09 3.70
C ALA A 62 31.23 16.72 2.33
N ARG A 63 30.20 17.08 1.55
CA ARG A 63 30.35 17.77 0.25
C ARG A 63 30.91 19.18 0.42
N TYR A 64 30.43 19.94 1.40
CA TYR A 64 30.94 21.27 1.75
C TYR A 64 32.40 21.23 2.19
N VAL A 65 32.77 20.27 3.06
CA VAL A 65 34.16 20.07 3.52
C VAL A 65 35.07 19.65 2.37
N ARG A 66 34.62 18.79 1.44
CA ARG A 66 35.40 18.48 0.21
C ARG A 66 35.62 19.73 -0.64
N ASN A 67 34.57 20.53 -0.86
CA ASN A 67 34.69 21.74 -1.68
C ASN A 67 35.64 22.78 -1.07
N ILE A 68 35.60 22.98 0.25
CA ILE A 68 36.58 23.85 0.95
C ILE A 68 37.99 23.27 0.90
N ARG A 69 38.17 21.95 1.10
CA ARG A 69 39.51 21.32 1.03
C ARG A 69 40.10 21.31 -0.38
N ALA A 70 39.27 21.20 -1.41
CA ALA A 70 39.70 21.36 -2.81
C ALA A 70 40.17 22.80 -3.10
N LEU A 71 39.59 23.80 -2.44
CA LEU A 71 40.05 25.19 -2.49
C LEU A 71 41.29 25.47 -1.63
N SER A 72 41.61 24.59 -0.66
CA SER A 72 42.72 24.78 0.30
C SER A 72 43.90 23.81 0.15
N GLY A 73 43.85 22.87 -0.79
CA GLY A 73 44.95 21.94 -1.10
C GLY A 73 45.23 20.84 -0.06
N ASP A 74 44.30 20.54 0.86
CA ASP A 74 44.52 19.52 1.91
C ASP A 74 44.17 18.11 1.42
N THR A 75 45.16 17.21 1.42
CA THR A 75 45.11 15.87 0.81
C THR A 75 44.76 14.74 1.78
N ARG A 76 44.43 15.03 3.05
CA ARG A 76 44.16 14.00 4.07
C ARG A 76 42.81 13.29 3.87
N SER A 77 42.79 11.98 4.13
CA SER A 77 41.58 11.13 3.99
C SER A 77 40.39 11.69 4.80
N PRO A 78 39.19 11.81 4.21
CA PRO A 78 38.02 12.37 4.88
C PRO A 78 37.44 11.46 5.99
N PHE A 79 37.93 10.23 6.13
CA PHE A 79 37.42 9.26 7.12
C PHE A 79 38.37 8.99 8.29
N ALA A 80 39.59 9.52 8.31
CA ALA A 80 40.59 9.19 9.34
C ALA A 80 40.11 9.46 10.79
N GLU A 81 39.34 10.53 11.02
CA GLU A 81 38.75 10.85 12.33
C GLU A 81 37.56 9.93 12.69
N VAL A 82 36.82 9.46 11.68
CA VAL A 82 35.68 8.54 11.84
C VAL A 82 36.18 7.12 12.12
N GLU A 83 37.25 6.69 11.44
CA GLU A 83 37.94 5.43 11.71
C GLU A 83 38.55 5.42 13.12
N ALA A 84 39.20 6.51 13.54
CA ALA A 84 39.71 6.65 14.91
C ALA A 84 38.60 6.62 15.99
N SER A 85 37.42 7.20 15.68
CA SER A 85 36.26 7.16 16.58
C SER A 85 35.60 5.77 16.63
N SER A 86 35.51 5.08 15.48
CA SER A 86 35.00 3.70 15.38
C SER A 86 35.92 2.71 16.11
N LEU A 87 37.24 2.93 16.07
CA LEU A 87 38.20 2.12 16.83
C LEU A 87 38.00 2.28 18.35
N LYS A 88 37.73 3.49 18.83
CA LYS A 88 37.40 3.76 20.24
C LYS A 88 36.08 3.13 20.69
N LEU A 89 35.07 3.11 19.81
CA LEU A 89 33.79 2.42 20.10
C LEU A 89 33.97 0.91 20.21
N ARG A 90 34.72 0.27 19.29
CA ARG A 90 35.04 -1.17 19.38
C ARG A 90 35.87 -1.53 20.62
N GLN A 91 36.71 -0.61 21.11
CA GLN A 91 37.42 -0.77 22.38
C GLN A 91 36.50 -0.65 23.60
N LEU A 92 35.38 0.09 23.51
CA LEU A 92 34.37 0.17 24.57
C LEU A 92 33.47 -1.08 24.61
N ASP A 93 33.05 -1.62 23.46
CA ASP A 93 32.30 -2.90 23.40
C ASP A 93 33.12 -4.06 23.99
N GLY A 94 34.42 -4.14 23.68
CA GLY A 94 35.32 -5.15 24.24
C GLY A 94 35.54 -5.07 25.77
N ILE A 95 35.18 -3.94 26.39
CA ILE A 95 35.16 -3.76 27.85
C ILE A 95 33.83 -4.23 28.45
N MET A 96 32.73 -4.21 27.69
CA MET A 96 31.43 -4.71 28.16
C MET A 96 31.32 -6.24 28.15
N ASP A 97 31.95 -6.94 27.20
CA ASP A 97 31.97 -8.42 27.17
C ASP A 97 32.86 -9.04 28.26
N ASN A 98 33.90 -8.33 28.71
CA ASN A 98 34.77 -8.77 29.81
C ASN A 98 34.21 -8.28 31.15
N GLY A 99 33.17 -8.96 31.62
CA GLY A 99 32.33 -8.53 32.75
C GLY A 99 33.08 -8.13 34.04
N VAL A 100 32.52 -7.11 34.71
CA VAL A 100 33.00 -6.59 35.99
C VAL A 100 33.10 -7.71 37.04
N PRO A 101 34.22 -7.86 37.77
CA PRO A 101 34.36 -8.95 38.74
C PRO A 101 33.45 -8.77 39.95
N GLY A 102 32.57 -9.74 40.19
CA GLY A 102 31.96 -9.94 41.51
C GLY A 102 30.44 -9.75 41.61
N LEU A 103 29.66 -10.61 40.95
CA LEU A 103 28.31 -11.00 41.42
C LEU A 103 28.01 -12.46 41.00
N ARG A 104 27.40 -13.24 41.90
CA ARG A 104 27.30 -14.71 41.78
C ARG A 104 26.16 -15.14 40.84
N LYS A 105 26.38 -16.21 40.05
CA LYS A 105 25.32 -16.92 39.31
C LYS A 105 24.43 -17.76 40.25
N PRO A 106 23.10 -17.77 40.07
CA PRO A 106 22.25 -18.90 40.44
C PRO A 106 22.17 -19.93 39.30
N THR A 107 21.86 -21.17 39.66
CA THR A 107 21.97 -22.37 38.80
C THR A 107 20.67 -22.78 38.11
N SER A 108 20.80 -23.57 37.04
CA SER A 108 19.70 -24.21 36.33
C SER A 108 19.14 -25.43 37.08
N LYS A 109 17.81 -25.48 37.27
CA LYS A 109 16.99 -26.71 37.33
C LYS A 109 15.60 -26.43 36.74
N THR A 110 15.12 -27.34 35.90
CA THR A 110 13.76 -27.37 35.33
C THR A 110 12.76 -27.93 36.35
N PRO A 111 11.45 -27.80 36.11
CA PRO A 111 10.74 -28.93 35.50
C PRO A 111 9.59 -28.55 34.55
N TYR A 112 9.46 -29.31 33.45
CA TYR A 112 8.26 -30.01 32.93
C TYR A 112 8.49 -30.39 31.47
N GLY A 113 8.04 -31.59 31.09
CA GLY A 113 8.45 -32.32 29.89
C GLY A 113 7.54 -32.16 28.65
N PRO A 114 7.74 -33.00 27.62
CA PRO A 114 7.20 -32.77 26.28
C PRO A 114 5.78 -33.32 26.02
N SER A 115 5.24 -32.90 24.87
CA SER A 115 3.95 -33.26 24.24
C SER A 115 3.56 -34.73 24.25
N PRO A 116 2.23 -35.00 24.25
CA PRO A 116 1.66 -36.03 23.40
C PRO A 116 0.40 -35.56 22.63
N PHE A 117 0.32 -35.84 21.33
CA PHE A 117 -0.67 -36.76 20.70
C PHE A 117 -0.63 -36.71 19.16
N THR A 118 -1.12 -37.77 18.52
CA THR A 118 -0.93 -38.10 17.10
C THR A 118 -2.23 -38.42 16.36
N SER A 119 -2.29 -38.04 15.08
CA SER A 119 -2.86 -38.78 13.93
C SER A 119 -4.38 -39.05 13.75
N LEU A 120 -4.86 -38.71 12.54
CA LEU A 120 -5.74 -39.48 11.60
C LEU A 120 -7.29 -39.29 11.50
N SER A 121 -7.73 -39.02 10.24
CA SER A 121 -8.81 -39.70 9.46
C SER A 121 -10.26 -39.15 9.31
N ILE A 122 -10.52 -38.41 8.21
CA ILE A 122 -11.48 -38.67 7.08
C ILE A 122 -12.99 -38.99 7.34
N SER A 123 -13.87 -38.04 6.95
CA SER A 123 -15.19 -38.12 6.21
C SER A 123 -16.39 -38.99 6.70
N PRO A 124 -17.61 -38.88 6.10
CA PRO A 124 -18.42 -37.73 5.61
C PRO A 124 -19.92 -37.77 6.06
N MET A 125 -20.76 -36.75 5.76
CA MET A 125 -22.15 -36.86 5.18
C MET A 125 -23.00 -35.57 5.21
N PHE A 126 -23.93 -35.47 4.24
CA PHE A 126 -25.06 -34.53 4.07
C PHE A 126 -26.38 -35.20 4.57
N PRO A 127 -27.52 -34.50 4.87
CA PRO A 127 -28.46 -34.06 3.80
C PRO A 127 -29.42 -32.86 4.07
N LEU A 128 -30.21 -32.57 3.02
CA LEU A 128 -31.24 -31.55 2.76
C LEU A 128 -32.35 -31.29 3.81
N ALA A 129 -32.84 -30.03 3.85
CA ALA A 129 -34.25 -29.59 3.60
C ALA A 129 -34.39 -28.07 3.91
N ALA A 130 -35.34 -27.24 3.46
CA ALA A 130 -36.25 -27.09 2.32
C ALA A 130 -37.47 -26.23 2.79
N LEU A 131 -37.90 -25.23 1.99
CA LEU A 131 -39.10 -24.35 2.18
C LEU A 131 -39.09 -23.38 3.40
N GLY A 132 -39.65 -22.16 3.32
CA GLY A 132 -40.28 -21.46 2.19
C GLY A 132 -40.92 -20.10 2.57
N THR A 133 -41.72 -19.56 1.63
CA THR A 133 -42.75 -18.48 1.76
C THR A 133 -42.36 -17.02 2.09
N GLN A 134 -42.57 -16.17 1.07
CA GLN A 134 -42.95 -14.75 1.16
C GLN A 134 -44.29 -14.55 1.90
N PRO A 135 -44.59 -13.37 2.49
CA PRO A 135 -45.31 -12.34 1.71
C PRO A 135 -44.96 -10.86 2.01
N ASN A 136 -45.03 -10.03 0.96
CA ASN A 136 -45.25 -8.57 1.01
C ASN A 136 -46.66 -8.25 1.56
N PRO A 137 -46.92 -7.07 2.17
CA PRO A 137 -47.46 -5.97 1.34
C PRO A 137 -47.21 -4.50 1.79
N SER A 138 -47.23 -3.62 0.78
CA SER A 138 -47.83 -2.26 0.75
C SER A 138 -47.31 -1.11 1.64
N ALA A 139 -46.49 -0.26 1.01
CA ALA A 139 -46.70 1.17 0.76
C ALA A 139 -47.57 2.04 1.71
N VAL A 140 -46.96 3.11 2.26
CA VAL A 140 -47.57 4.45 2.44
C VAL A 140 -46.50 5.54 2.23
N MET A 141 -46.81 6.57 1.45
CA MET A 141 -46.10 7.86 1.39
C MET A 141 -46.87 8.92 2.18
N PRO A 142 -46.19 9.95 2.71
CA PRO A 142 -46.72 11.30 2.55
C PRO A 142 -45.67 12.32 2.09
N GLN A 143 -46.17 13.44 1.55
CA GLN A 143 -45.42 14.46 0.84
C GLN A 143 -44.83 15.55 1.75
N ALA A 144 -43.77 16.16 1.23
CA ALA A 144 -43.27 17.53 1.38
C ALA A 144 -44.02 18.53 2.30
N THR A 145 -43.22 19.25 3.10
CA THR A 145 -43.42 20.68 3.40
C THR A 145 -42.14 21.46 3.14
N SER A 146 -42.28 22.62 2.48
CA SER A 146 -41.20 23.58 2.20
C SER A 146 -41.18 24.71 3.23
N LEU A 147 -40.11 25.52 3.16
CA LEU A 147 -39.85 26.87 3.72
C LEU A 147 -38.55 26.87 4.53
N SER A 148 -37.60 27.80 4.42
CA SER A 148 -37.26 28.88 3.48
C SER A 148 -36.10 29.66 4.11
N PHE A 149 -35.11 30.06 3.31
CA PHE A 149 -34.14 31.16 3.52
C PHE A 149 -34.07 31.88 4.89
N LEU A 150 -32.87 31.91 5.49
CA LEU A 150 -32.34 33.11 6.19
C LEU A 150 -30.80 33.15 6.20
N THR A 151 -30.24 34.16 5.55
CA THR A 151 -28.90 34.78 5.72
C THR A 151 -29.14 36.31 5.75
N PRO A 152 -28.21 37.24 6.11
CA PRO A 152 -26.74 37.12 6.07
C PRO A 152 -25.96 37.88 7.20
N SER A 153 -24.63 38.03 7.00
CA SER A 153 -23.67 38.93 7.70
C SER A 153 -23.34 38.56 9.17
N SER A 154 -22.13 38.76 9.72
CA SER A 154 -20.81 39.29 9.25
C SER A 154 -19.71 38.78 10.25
N THR A 155 -18.39 39.00 10.18
CA THR A 155 -17.53 40.04 9.55
C THR A 155 -16.10 39.49 9.32
N ILE A 156 -15.20 40.26 8.69
CA ILE A 156 -13.76 39.96 8.53
C ILE A 156 -12.97 40.31 9.80
N SER A 157 -11.95 39.51 10.16
CA SER A 157 -10.80 39.97 10.94
C SER A 157 -9.51 39.30 10.46
N SER A 158 -8.52 40.13 10.10
CA SER A 158 -7.25 39.70 9.51
C SER A 158 -6.11 39.95 10.49
N SER A 159 -5.36 38.91 10.88
CA SER A 159 -3.87 38.94 11.00
C SER A 159 -3.29 37.76 11.78
N LYS A 160 -2.48 36.94 11.09
CA LYS A 160 -1.05 36.71 11.39
C LYS A 160 -0.44 35.72 10.39
N LEU A 161 0.36 36.24 9.46
CA LEU A 161 1.31 35.44 8.69
C LEU A 161 2.41 34.93 9.65
N CYS A 162 2.82 33.67 9.50
CA CYS A 162 4.24 33.36 9.23
C CYS A 162 4.48 31.93 8.72
N LEU A 163 5.35 31.80 7.71
CA LEU A 163 6.12 30.62 7.31
C LEU A 163 5.39 29.26 7.05
N LEU A 164 4.67 29.16 5.93
CA LEU A 164 4.71 27.95 5.08
C LEU A 164 4.71 28.38 3.61
N HIS A 165 5.77 28.06 2.86
CA HIS A 165 5.89 28.49 1.46
C HIS A 165 6.61 27.45 0.58
N ARG A 166 5.89 26.37 0.22
CA ARG A 166 6.12 25.62 -1.05
C ARG A 166 5.02 24.61 -1.43
N LEU A 167 3.76 24.93 -1.12
CA LEU A 167 2.64 24.47 -1.95
C LEU A 167 1.99 25.72 -2.54
N THR A 168 1.87 25.77 -3.88
CA THR A 168 1.06 26.80 -4.53
C THR A 168 -0.38 26.57 -4.12
N SER A 169 -0.96 27.51 -3.38
CA SER A 169 -2.33 27.43 -2.89
C SER A 169 -3.28 27.11 -4.04
N CYS A 170 -4.15 26.11 -3.87
CA CYS A 170 -5.25 25.85 -4.81
C CYS A 170 -6.16 27.09 -4.88
N ARG A 171 -5.92 27.96 -5.86
CA ARG A 171 -6.70 29.17 -6.07
C ARG A 171 -7.91 28.82 -6.94
N PHE A 172 -9.04 28.55 -6.29
CA PHE A 172 -10.33 28.74 -6.93
C PHE A 172 -10.49 30.22 -7.29
N HIS A 173 -10.11 30.59 -8.51
CA HIS A 173 -10.45 31.89 -9.06
C HIS A 173 -11.97 31.91 -9.29
N PRO A 174 -12.72 32.92 -8.80
CA PRO A 174 -14.19 32.92 -8.88
C PRO A 174 -14.78 33.00 -10.31
N PHE A 175 -13.92 33.03 -11.34
CA PHE A 175 -14.28 32.91 -12.76
C PHE A 175 -13.49 31.83 -13.51
N ALA A 176 -12.64 31.05 -12.82
CA ALA A 176 -11.89 29.97 -13.45
C ALA A 176 -12.79 28.76 -13.67
N ARG A 177 -12.94 28.35 -14.93
CA ARG A 177 -13.62 27.10 -15.33
C ARG A 177 -12.79 25.85 -15.03
N THR A 178 -11.61 26.00 -14.43
CA THR A 178 -10.66 24.92 -14.15
C THR A 178 -9.97 25.10 -12.79
N LEU A 179 -9.77 24.00 -12.08
CA LEU A 179 -8.84 23.85 -10.97
C LEU A 179 -7.44 23.59 -11.54
N LYS A 180 -6.43 24.32 -11.07
CA LYS A 180 -5.02 24.11 -11.45
C LYS A 180 -4.28 23.33 -10.38
N LEU A 181 -3.72 22.17 -10.73
CA LEU A 181 -2.99 21.30 -9.80
C LEU A 181 -1.84 20.59 -10.54
N CYS A 182 -0.62 20.61 -9.97
CA CYS A 182 0.58 19.94 -10.52
C CYS A 182 0.86 20.20 -12.03
N GLY A 183 0.45 21.36 -12.55
CA GLY A 183 0.59 21.72 -13.97
C GLY A 183 -0.55 21.23 -14.88
N ARG A 184 -1.55 20.54 -14.34
CA ARG A 184 -2.80 20.15 -15.01
C ARG A 184 -3.91 21.19 -14.79
N ASP A 185 -4.78 21.33 -15.79
CA ASP A 185 -6.02 22.11 -15.74
C ASP A 185 -7.22 21.15 -15.72
N ILE A 186 -7.86 20.98 -14.57
CA ILE A 186 -9.00 20.08 -14.34
C ILE A 186 -10.30 20.88 -14.48
N PRO A 187 -11.24 20.56 -15.38
CA PRO A 187 -12.51 21.27 -15.51
C PRO A 187 -13.35 21.27 -14.23
N SER A 188 -14.00 22.39 -13.93
CA SER A 188 -14.85 22.56 -12.74
C SER A 188 -16.12 21.70 -12.71
N SER A 189 -16.39 20.95 -13.78
CA SER A 189 -17.45 19.94 -13.86
C SER A 189 -17.03 18.58 -13.28
N ILE A 190 -15.74 18.37 -13.03
CA ILE A 190 -15.20 17.15 -12.42
C ILE A 190 -15.00 17.44 -10.93
N ILE A 191 -15.61 16.62 -10.09
CA ILE A 191 -15.51 16.72 -8.63
C ILE A 191 -14.17 16.12 -8.20
N PRO A 192 -13.24 16.90 -7.64
CA PRO A 192 -11.99 16.36 -7.13
C PRO A 192 -12.22 15.66 -5.77
N PRO A 193 -11.39 14.66 -5.42
CA PRO A 193 -11.49 13.97 -4.15
C PRO A 193 -11.07 14.85 -2.96
N PRO A 194 -11.53 14.54 -1.73
CA PRO A 194 -11.41 15.44 -0.57
C PRO A 194 -9.98 15.87 -0.21
N TYR A 195 -8.97 15.02 -0.44
CA TYR A 195 -7.55 15.38 -0.19
C TYR A 195 -7.04 16.53 -1.07
N VAL A 196 -7.64 16.78 -2.24
CA VAL A 196 -7.33 17.95 -3.08
C VAL A 196 -7.95 19.23 -2.52
N LEU A 197 -9.09 19.10 -1.85
CA LEU A 197 -9.84 20.20 -1.24
C LEU A 197 -9.36 20.53 0.18
N ASN A 198 -8.47 19.70 0.76
CA ASN A 198 -8.10 19.70 2.19
C ASN A 198 -9.29 19.38 3.12
N GLU A 199 -10.26 18.63 2.59
CA GLU A 199 -11.39 18.08 3.33
C GLU A 199 -10.99 16.75 3.98
N LYS A 200 -11.54 16.46 5.17
CA LYS A 200 -11.23 15.21 5.89
C LYS A 200 -12.14 14.08 5.40
N VAL A 201 -11.54 13.00 4.88
CA VAL A 201 -12.23 11.71 4.73
C VAL A 201 -12.15 10.95 6.05
N THR A 202 -13.25 10.32 6.45
CA THR A 202 -13.27 9.40 7.61
C THR A 202 -13.04 7.98 7.10
N VAL A 203 -11.77 7.58 7.00
CA VAL A 203 -11.42 6.19 6.71
C VAL A 203 -11.80 5.32 7.93
N PRO A 204 -12.55 4.22 7.76
CA PRO A 204 -12.89 3.33 8.86
C PRO A 204 -11.67 2.57 9.37
N ASN A 205 -11.65 2.20 10.65
CA ASN A 205 -10.57 1.38 11.24
C ASN A 205 -10.72 -0.14 10.96
N VAL A 206 -11.76 -0.55 10.23
CA VAL A 206 -12.10 -1.94 9.90
C VAL A 206 -12.60 -2.02 8.45
N PRO A 207 -12.50 -3.20 7.79
CA PRO A 207 -13.06 -3.40 6.45
C PRO A 207 -14.52 -2.96 6.34
N LEU A 208 -14.82 -2.16 5.33
CA LEU A 208 -16.18 -1.68 5.07
C LEU A 208 -17.02 -2.80 4.45
N VAL A 209 -18.22 -3.01 4.97
CA VAL A 209 -19.28 -3.79 4.31
C VAL A 209 -20.12 -2.81 3.50
N HIS A 210 -19.94 -2.82 2.18
CA HIS A 210 -20.58 -1.87 1.28
C HIS A 210 -22.08 -2.16 1.11
N SER A 211 -22.89 -1.10 1.01
CA SER A 211 -24.28 -1.21 0.60
C SER A 211 -24.39 -1.56 -0.89
N SER A 212 -25.55 -2.09 -1.33
CA SER A 212 -25.80 -2.35 -2.75
C SER A 212 -25.60 -1.11 -3.64
N GLU A 213 -25.96 0.07 -3.15
CA GLU A 213 -25.74 1.34 -3.86
C GLU A 213 -24.24 1.67 -4.01
N SER A 214 -23.45 1.51 -2.93
CA SER A 214 -22.01 1.71 -2.98
C SER A 214 -21.32 0.69 -3.90
N ILE A 215 -21.80 -0.56 -3.93
CA ILE A 215 -21.33 -1.60 -4.85
C ILE A 215 -21.58 -1.22 -6.32
N GLU A 216 -22.75 -0.68 -6.66
CA GLU A 216 -23.02 -0.23 -8.04
C GLU A 216 -22.14 0.97 -8.44
N GLN A 217 -21.85 1.89 -7.51
CA GLN A 217 -20.91 2.98 -7.76
C GLN A 217 -19.47 2.46 -8.00
N LEU A 218 -19.03 1.46 -7.23
CA LEU A 218 -17.71 0.83 -7.40
C LEU A 218 -17.61 0.00 -8.69
N ARG A 219 -18.69 -0.72 -9.06
CA ARG A 219 -18.81 -1.37 -10.38
C ARG A 219 -18.71 -0.37 -11.53
N HIS A 220 -19.33 0.80 -11.39
CA HIS A 220 -19.22 1.87 -12.38
C HIS A 220 -17.78 2.43 -12.48
N ALA A 221 -17.15 2.70 -11.34
CA ALA A 221 -15.75 3.17 -11.29
C ALA A 221 -14.79 2.16 -11.93
N GLY A 222 -14.90 0.88 -11.56
CA GLY A 222 -14.07 -0.19 -12.13
C GLY A 222 -14.31 -0.39 -13.64
N SER A 223 -15.55 -0.27 -14.12
CA SER A 223 -15.85 -0.28 -15.56
C SER A 223 -15.21 0.89 -16.33
N ILE A 224 -15.00 2.05 -15.68
CA ILE A 224 -14.26 3.18 -16.27
C ILE A 224 -12.76 2.87 -16.32
N VAL A 225 -12.19 2.33 -15.25
CA VAL A 225 -10.78 1.87 -15.21
C VAL A 225 -10.51 0.83 -16.30
N HIS A 226 -11.41 -0.14 -16.48
CA HIS A 226 -11.35 -1.13 -17.55
C HIS A 226 -11.24 -0.50 -18.94
N GLN A 227 -12.11 0.48 -19.24
CA GLN A 227 -12.08 1.19 -20.52
C GLN A 227 -10.78 1.98 -20.72
N LEU A 228 -10.24 2.58 -19.66
CA LEU A 228 -8.97 3.30 -19.73
C LEU A 228 -7.81 2.35 -20.08
N PHE A 229 -7.82 1.11 -19.57
CA PHE A 229 -6.82 0.10 -19.96
C PHE A 229 -6.98 -0.38 -21.40
N GLU A 230 -8.20 -0.58 -21.90
CA GLU A 230 -8.44 -0.94 -23.30
C GLU A 230 -8.05 0.18 -24.29
N GLU A 231 -8.29 1.44 -23.92
CA GLU A 231 -7.83 2.62 -24.67
C GLU A 231 -6.29 2.77 -24.60
N LEU A 232 -5.69 2.59 -23.42
CA LEU A 232 -4.24 2.65 -23.21
C LEU A 232 -3.49 1.58 -24.01
N ARG A 233 -4.03 0.36 -24.08
CA ARG A 233 -3.46 -0.76 -24.84
C ARG A 233 -3.26 -0.41 -26.33
N GLN A 234 -4.19 0.35 -26.90
CA GLN A 234 -4.12 0.79 -28.30
C GLN A 234 -3.11 1.94 -28.50
N PHE A 235 -2.90 2.75 -27.46
CA PHE A 235 -1.96 3.88 -27.47
C PHE A 235 -0.50 3.46 -27.26
N LEU A 236 -0.24 2.50 -26.38
CA LEU A 236 1.11 2.10 -25.96
C LEU A 236 1.93 1.48 -27.12
N LYS A 237 3.13 2.03 -27.33
CA LYS A 237 4.14 1.56 -28.27
C LYS A 237 5.54 2.11 -27.93
N PRO A 238 6.62 1.48 -28.43
CA PRO A 238 7.98 2.03 -28.30
C PRO A 238 8.11 3.46 -28.84
N GLY A 239 9.02 4.24 -28.26
CA GLY A 239 9.31 5.63 -28.61
C GLY A 239 8.51 6.68 -27.84
N LEU A 240 7.37 6.32 -27.23
CA LEU A 240 6.66 7.18 -26.28
C LEU A 240 7.49 7.42 -25.02
N THR A 241 7.23 8.51 -24.30
CA THR A 241 7.74 8.72 -22.92
C THR A 241 6.70 8.27 -21.90
N THR A 242 7.10 8.01 -20.66
CA THR A 242 6.12 7.79 -19.58
C THR A 242 5.26 9.03 -19.32
N GLN A 243 5.79 10.24 -19.58
CA GLN A 243 4.98 11.45 -19.58
C GLN A 243 3.89 11.47 -20.68
N ASP A 244 4.10 10.83 -21.83
CA ASP A 244 3.06 10.71 -22.86
C ASP A 244 1.92 9.80 -22.39
N VAL A 245 2.23 8.74 -21.65
CA VAL A 245 1.23 7.88 -20.98
C VAL A 245 0.41 8.67 -19.96
N ASP A 246 1.06 9.48 -19.11
CA ASP A 246 0.37 10.36 -18.16
C ASP A 246 -0.48 11.45 -18.84
N ASN A 247 -0.01 11.98 -19.98
CA ASN A 247 -0.81 12.92 -20.79
C ASN A 247 -2.06 12.26 -21.37
N PHE A 248 -1.92 11.02 -21.86
CA PHE A 248 -3.01 10.24 -22.40
C PHE A 248 -4.05 9.89 -21.33
N ILE A 249 -3.61 9.30 -20.20
CA ILE A 249 -4.51 8.93 -19.09
C ILE A 249 -5.19 10.15 -18.50
N PHE A 250 -4.48 11.27 -18.29
CA PHE A 250 -5.12 12.51 -17.86
C PHE A 250 -6.25 12.91 -18.83
N ALA A 251 -5.98 13.01 -20.13
CA ALA A 251 -6.97 13.42 -21.12
C ALA A 251 -8.17 12.47 -21.18
N ALA A 252 -7.94 11.15 -21.10
CA ALA A 252 -8.99 10.13 -21.10
C ALA A 252 -9.88 10.21 -19.85
N CYS A 253 -9.30 10.41 -18.65
CA CYS A 253 -10.07 10.65 -17.42
C CYS A 253 -10.96 11.89 -17.53
N ILE A 254 -10.43 13.02 -18.04
CA ILE A 254 -11.22 14.24 -18.24
C ILE A 254 -12.36 14.02 -19.25
N ALA A 255 -12.11 13.27 -20.33
CA ALA A 255 -13.12 12.92 -21.33
C ALA A 255 -14.22 12.00 -20.79
N LYS A 256 -13.90 11.13 -19.83
CA LYS A 256 -14.86 10.28 -19.10
C LYS A 256 -15.48 10.97 -17.87
N HIS A 257 -15.22 12.27 -17.67
CA HIS A 257 -15.70 13.08 -16.55
C HIS A 257 -15.29 12.59 -15.15
N VAL A 258 -14.16 11.88 -15.04
CA VAL A 258 -13.60 11.39 -13.77
C VAL A 258 -12.28 12.08 -13.43
N TYR A 259 -11.96 12.11 -12.14
CA TYR A 259 -10.71 12.67 -11.64
C TYR A 259 -9.63 11.56 -11.58
N PRO A 260 -8.39 11.79 -12.05
CA PRO A 260 -7.30 10.83 -11.92
C PRO A 260 -6.73 10.85 -10.49
N SER A 261 -7.03 9.83 -9.67
CA SER A 261 -6.79 9.86 -8.21
C SER A 261 -5.35 10.13 -7.79
N PRO A 262 -4.30 9.57 -8.44
CA PRO A 262 -2.92 9.86 -8.04
C PRO A 262 -2.59 11.35 -8.03
N LEU A 263 -3.27 12.19 -8.83
CA LEU A 263 -2.94 13.60 -8.97
C LEU A 263 -3.16 14.37 -7.66
N GLY A 264 -2.06 14.74 -7.00
CA GLY A 264 -2.05 15.45 -5.72
C GLY A 264 -2.25 14.55 -4.49
N TYR A 265 -2.48 13.24 -4.65
CA TYR A 265 -2.63 12.32 -3.53
C TYR A 265 -1.33 12.26 -2.71
N CYS A 266 -1.39 12.66 -1.44
CA CYS A 266 -0.22 12.87 -0.57
C CYS A 266 0.93 13.70 -1.21
N GLY A 267 0.63 14.51 -2.23
CA GLY A 267 1.61 15.30 -2.99
C GLY A 267 2.20 14.62 -4.23
N PHE A 268 1.69 13.46 -4.67
CA PHE A 268 2.14 12.82 -5.93
C PHE A 268 1.89 13.74 -7.13
N PRO A 269 2.86 13.92 -8.05
CA PRO A 269 2.83 15.02 -9.02
C PRO A 269 2.17 14.70 -10.36
N LYS A 270 1.67 13.47 -10.57
CA LYS A 270 1.16 12.97 -11.87
C LYS A 270 -0.20 12.29 -11.73
N SER A 271 -0.81 11.96 -12.84
CA SER A 271 -2.19 11.46 -12.94
C SER A 271 -2.29 9.93 -13.00
N VAL A 272 -1.15 9.25 -13.09
CA VAL A 272 -0.99 7.81 -13.25
C VAL A 272 0.40 7.40 -12.74
N CYS A 273 0.57 6.15 -12.31
CA CYS A 273 1.88 5.57 -12.02
C CYS A 273 2.41 4.79 -13.24
N THR A 274 3.70 4.93 -13.55
CA THR A 274 4.36 4.22 -14.66
C THR A 274 5.68 3.60 -14.19
N SER A 275 5.64 2.29 -13.94
CA SER A 275 6.74 1.54 -13.34
C SER A 275 7.42 0.68 -14.41
N VAL A 276 8.58 1.12 -14.89
CA VAL A 276 9.34 0.46 -15.96
C VAL A 276 10.46 -0.41 -15.39
N ASN A 277 10.59 -1.61 -15.94
CA ASN A 277 11.66 -2.58 -15.71
C ASN A 277 11.89 -2.94 -14.24
N GLU A 278 12.82 -2.31 -13.51
CA GLU A 278 13.11 -2.61 -12.10
C GLU A 278 12.31 -1.77 -11.08
N VAL A 279 11.47 -0.85 -11.56
CA VAL A 279 10.52 -0.10 -10.72
C VAL A 279 9.36 -1.03 -10.36
N ALA A 280 9.16 -1.22 -9.06
CA ALA A 280 8.16 -2.12 -8.50
C ALA A 280 6.77 -1.47 -8.50
N CYS A 281 6.65 -0.23 -8.00
CA CYS A 281 5.43 0.57 -8.03
C CYS A 281 5.75 2.08 -7.94
N HIS A 282 4.72 2.92 -8.09
CA HIS A 282 4.76 4.38 -7.93
C HIS A 282 5.80 5.15 -8.77
N GLY A 283 6.26 4.58 -9.89
CA GLY A 283 7.19 5.29 -10.78
C GLY A 283 6.57 6.56 -11.36
N ILE A 284 7.22 7.72 -11.13
CA ILE A 284 6.70 9.02 -11.58
C ILE A 284 6.90 9.21 -13.10
N PRO A 285 5.84 9.46 -13.88
CA PRO A 285 5.93 9.87 -15.29
C PRO A 285 6.90 11.03 -15.58
N SER A 286 7.77 10.85 -16.58
CA SER A 286 8.90 11.73 -16.93
C SER A 286 9.05 11.86 -18.45
N VAL A 287 9.51 13.02 -18.93
CA VAL A 287 9.81 13.25 -20.37
C VAL A 287 11.17 12.67 -20.78
N GLU A 288 12.03 12.41 -19.80
CA GLU A 288 13.37 11.84 -19.96
C GLU A 288 13.32 10.31 -20.11
N GLN A 289 12.25 9.66 -19.62
CA GLN A 289 12.07 8.21 -19.65
C GLN A 289 11.29 7.77 -20.90
N SER A 290 12.02 7.62 -22.01
CA SER A 290 11.50 7.03 -23.26
C SER A 290 11.44 5.50 -23.20
N LEU A 291 10.26 4.96 -23.50
CA LEU A 291 9.89 3.55 -23.57
C LEU A 291 10.46 2.89 -24.83
N ARG A 292 10.97 1.67 -24.69
CA ARG A 292 11.68 0.92 -25.74
C ARG A 292 11.04 -0.43 -25.97
N ALA A 293 11.27 -1.03 -27.13
CA ALA A 293 10.94 -2.44 -27.32
C ALA A 293 11.76 -3.31 -26.35
N GLY A 294 11.11 -4.32 -25.78
CA GLY A 294 11.62 -5.16 -24.70
C GLY A 294 11.38 -4.60 -23.29
N ASP A 295 11.00 -3.32 -23.12
CA ASP A 295 10.66 -2.79 -21.80
C ASP A 295 9.38 -3.45 -21.26
N LEU A 296 9.41 -3.77 -19.97
CA LEU A 296 8.27 -4.19 -19.18
C LEU A 296 7.75 -2.98 -18.40
N LEU A 297 6.51 -2.57 -18.69
CA LEU A 297 5.88 -1.38 -18.11
C LEU A 297 4.63 -1.80 -17.33
N SER A 298 4.62 -1.60 -16.02
CA SER A 298 3.40 -1.60 -15.21
C SER A 298 2.77 -0.21 -15.26
N VAL A 299 1.48 -0.12 -15.61
CA VAL A 299 0.69 1.11 -15.51
C VAL A 299 -0.43 0.88 -14.52
N ASP A 300 -0.50 1.76 -13.53
CA ASP A 300 -1.43 1.72 -12.39
C ASP A 300 -2.34 2.97 -12.50
N ILE A 301 -3.65 2.71 -12.62
CA ILE A 301 -4.71 3.68 -12.95
C ILE A 301 -5.80 3.62 -11.88
N SER A 302 -5.75 4.56 -10.94
CA SER A 302 -6.89 4.88 -10.09
C SER A 302 -7.64 6.14 -10.54
N ILE A 303 -8.97 6.08 -10.49
CA ILE A 303 -9.88 7.20 -10.81
C ILE A 303 -10.87 7.45 -9.67
N PHE A 304 -11.40 8.67 -9.59
CA PHE A 304 -12.45 9.06 -8.66
C PHE A 304 -13.64 9.60 -9.46
N THR A 305 -14.82 9.02 -9.22
CA THR A 305 -16.06 9.33 -9.97
C THR A 305 -16.77 10.60 -9.48
N GLY A 306 -16.28 11.21 -8.40
CA GLY A 306 -17.00 12.21 -7.61
C GLY A 306 -17.68 11.63 -6.37
N THR A 307 -17.80 10.30 -6.26
CA THR A 307 -18.31 9.62 -5.05
C THR A 307 -17.39 8.50 -4.54
N VAL A 308 -16.79 7.70 -5.44
CA VAL A 308 -15.91 6.58 -5.08
C VAL A 308 -14.70 6.50 -5.99
N HIS A 309 -13.65 5.86 -5.48
CA HIS A 309 -12.48 5.46 -6.22
C HIS A 309 -12.69 4.10 -6.93
N GLY A 310 -11.96 3.88 -8.02
CA GLY A 310 -11.74 2.55 -8.60
C GLY A 310 -10.26 2.44 -8.98
N ASP A 311 -9.67 1.26 -8.79
CA ASP A 311 -8.21 1.06 -8.87
C ASP A 311 -7.84 -0.26 -9.55
N ALA A 312 -6.82 -0.22 -10.42
CA ALA A 312 -6.19 -1.40 -11.00
C ALA A 312 -4.88 -1.08 -11.71
N CYS A 313 -4.06 -2.11 -11.87
CA CYS A 313 -2.74 -2.10 -12.50
C CYS A 313 -2.62 -3.23 -13.54
N ARG A 314 -1.95 -2.94 -14.65
CA ARG A 314 -1.64 -3.90 -15.72
C ARG A 314 -0.18 -3.76 -16.13
N SER A 315 0.52 -4.89 -16.28
CA SER A 315 1.85 -4.92 -16.89
C SER A 315 1.79 -5.24 -18.39
N TYR A 316 2.70 -4.62 -19.14
CA TYR A 316 2.77 -4.67 -20.59
C TYR A 316 4.21 -4.87 -21.05
N VAL A 317 4.44 -5.72 -22.06
CA VAL A 317 5.73 -5.83 -22.75
C VAL A 317 5.62 -5.13 -24.09
N LEU A 318 6.47 -4.13 -24.31
CA LEU A 318 6.49 -3.37 -25.55
C LEU A 318 7.28 -4.13 -26.61
N SER A 319 6.76 -4.22 -27.84
CA SER A 319 7.40 -4.95 -28.94
C SER A 319 7.64 -4.06 -30.16
N ASP A 320 8.66 -4.43 -30.95
CA ASP A 320 8.96 -3.79 -32.24
C ASP A 320 7.97 -4.17 -33.35
N ALA A 321 6.95 -4.99 -33.05
CA ALA A 321 6.01 -5.56 -34.01
C ALA A 321 4.93 -4.56 -34.47
N SER A 322 5.37 -3.40 -34.97
CA SER A 322 4.66 -2.51 -35.90
C SER A 322 3.16 -2.27 -35.69
N ASP A 323 2.68 -2.13 -34.45
CA ASP A 323 1.85 -0.98 -34.01
C ASP A 323 1.30 -1.08 -32.57
N HIS A 324 1.29 -2.26 -31.91
CA HIS A 324 0.65 -2.43 -30.59
C HIS A 324 1.41 -3.33 -29.60
N VAL A 325 1.09 -3.18 -28.30
CA VAL A 325 1.54 -4.04 -27.20
C VAL A 325 1.16 -5.50 -27.44
N ASP A 326 2.10 -6.41 -27.16
CA ASP A 326 1.90 -7.85 -27.37
C ASP A 326 0.68 -8.39 -26.60
N VAL A 327 -0.08 -9.26 -27.26
CA VAL A 327 -1.03 -10.14 -26.59
C VAL A 327 -0.24 -11.23 -25.87
N LEU A 328 -0.04 -11.05 -24.57
CA LEU A 328 0.59 -12.06 -23.72
C LEU A 328 -0.24 -13.35 -23.71
N HIS A 329 0.44 -14.47 -23.84
CA HIS A 329 -0.13 -15.79 -23.62
C HIS A 329 -0.12 -16.06 -22.11
N SER A 330 -1.27 -16.42 -21.54
CA SER A 330 -1.44 -16.64 -20.09
C SER A 330 -0.71 -17.88 -19.53
N ASP A 331 0.16 -18.52 -20.33
CA ASP A 331 0.95 -19.70 -19.96
C ASP A 331 2.42 -19.28 -19.94
N PRO A 332 3.04 -19.10 -18.77
CA PRO A 332 4.43 -18.67 -18.68
C PRO A 332 5.41 -19.63 -19.37
N SER A 333 5.05 -20.91 -19.60
CA SER A 333 5.91 -21.87 -20.30
C SER A 333 6.10 -21.58 -21.80
N LYS A 334 5.37 -20.60 -22.36
CA LYS A 334 5.61 -20.08 -23.72
C LYS A 334 6.81 -19.14 -23.81
N TYR A 335 7.29 -18.64 -22.67
CA TYR A 335 8.38 -17.67 -22.58
C TYR A 335 9.53 -18.31 -21.83
N ASP A 336 10.72 -18.25 -22.41
CA ASP A 336 11.93 -18.74 -21.78
C ASP A 336 12.46 -17.64 -20.82
N PRO A 337 12.69 -17.94 -19.53
CA PRO A 337 13.01 -16.92 -18.53
C PRO A 337 14.42 -16.32 -18.67
N GLU A 338 15.30 -16.89 -19.51
CA GLU A 338 16.64 -16.34 -19.77
C GLU A 338 16.65 -15.45 -21.02
N THR A 339 15.86 -15.79 -22.04
CA THR A 339 15.84 -15.13 -23.35
C THR A 339 14.64 -14.20 -23.58
N ASP A 340 13.52 -14.42 -22.89
CA ASP A 340 12.34 -13.54 -22.85
C ASP A 340 11.84 -13.31 -21.40
N PRO A 341 12.70 -12.77 -20.50
CA PRO A 341 12.37 -12.57 -19.10
C PRO A 341 11.17 -11.63 -18.88
N ALA A 342 10.93 -10.70 -19.81
CA ALA A 342 9.86 -9.72 -19.70
C ALA A 342 8.48 -10.35 -19.88
N ARG A 343 8.24 -11.08 -20.98
CA ARG A 343 6.95 -11.75 -21.19
C ARG A 343 6.73 -12.89 -20.19
N PHE A 344 7.80 -13.60 -19.82
CA PHE A 344 7.77 -14.60 -18.77
C PHE A 344 7.28 -14.01 -17.43
N LEU A 345 7.96 -12.98 -16.91
CA LEU A 345 7.60 -12.38 -15.62
C LEU A 345 6.20 -11.77 -15.65
N CYS A 346 5.82 -11.13 -16.75
CA CYS A 346 4.50 -10.54 -16.93
C CYS A 346 3.38 -11.59 -16.83
N ALA A 347 3.53 -12.73 -17.53
CA ALA A 347 2.57 -13.83 -17.46
C ALA A 347 2.55 -14.52 -16.08
N VAL A 348 3.68 -14.56 -15.35
CA VAL A 348 3.71 -15.05 -13.97
C VAL A 348 2.96 -14.09 -13.02
N ALA A 349 3.17 -12.78 -13.17
CA ALA A 349 2.52 -11.77 -12.33
C ALA A 349 1.00 -11.75 -12.49
N GLU A 350 0.49 -11.83 -13.73
CA GLU A 350 -0.94 -11.98 -14.01
C GLU A 350 -1.53 -13.23 -13.35
N ASN A 351 -0.85 -14.38 -13.50
CA ASN A 351 -1.28 -15.63 -12.88
C ASN A 351 -1.24 -15.61 -11.35
N CYS A 352 -0.28 -14.89 -10.76
CA CYS A 352 -0.20 -14.66 -9.32
C CYS A 352 -1.37 -13.82 -8.80
N CYS A 353 -1.64 -12.65 -9.40
CA CYS A 353 -2.82 -11.82 -9.07
C CYS A 353 -4.11 -12.65 -9.20
N ALA A 354 -4.31 -13.32 -10.34
CA ALA A 354 -5.48 -14.16 -10.56
C ALA A 354 -5.60 -15.34 -9.56
N ALA A 355 -4.50 -15.90 -9.07
CA ALA A 355 -4.53 -16.95 -8.04
C ALA A 355 -4.94 -16.41 -6.66
N GLY A 356 -4.48 -15.20 -6.29
CA GLY A 356 -4.95 -14.50 -5.09
C GLY A 356 -6.44 -14.16 -5.18
N THR A 357 -6.90 -13.67 -6.33
CA THR A 357 -8.33 -13.39 -6.59
C THR A 357 -9.18 -14.65 -6.47
N ARG A 358 -8.79 -15.77 -7.11
CA ARG A 358 -9.60 -17.01 -7.15
C ARG A 358 -9.95 -17.60 -5.78
N ILE A 359 -9.16 -17.35 -4.73
CA ILE A 359 -9.43 -17.85 -3.37
C ILE A 359 -10.32 -16.91 -2.54
N CYS A 360 -10.82 -15.82 -3.12
CA CYS A 360 -11.63 -14.85 -2.40
C CYS A 360 -13.09 -15.30 -2.31
N LEU A 361 -13.56 -15.58 -1.08
CA LEU A 361 -14.95 -15.88 -0.75
C LEU A 361 -15.20 -15.59 0.76
N PRO A 362 -16.46 -15.47 1.21
CA PRO A 362 -16.76 -15.24 2.62
C PRO A 362 -16.13 -16.29 3.55
N GLY A 363 -15.52 -15.82 4.64
CA GLY A 363 -14.85 -16.66 5.64
C GLY A 363 -13.38 -16.93 5.37
N THR A 364 -12.86 -16.72 4.16
CA THR A 364 -11.42 -16.87 3.86
C THR A 364 -10.61 -15.83 4.65
N PRO A 365 -9.55 -16.24 5.39
CA PRO A 365 -8.62 -15.30 6.02
C PRO A 365 -7.83 -14.51 4.97
N TYR A 366 -7.63 -13.20 5.17
CA TYR A 366 -6.86 -12.39 4.23
C TYR A 366 -5.41 -12.87 4.06
N ALA A 367 -4.82 -13.47 5.10
CA ALA A 367 -3.47 -14.05 5.07
C ALA A 367 -3.28 -15.20 4.05
N GLU A 368 -4.36 -15.85 3.60
CA GLU A 368 -4.28 -16.89 2.57
C GLU A 368 -3.93 -16.33 1.17
N ILE A 369 -4.16 -15.02 0.94
CA ILE A 369 -3.77 -14.34 -0.31
C ILE A 369 -2.26 -14.37 -0.48
N ALA A 370 -1.50 -13.84 0.50
CA ALA A 370 -0.04 -13.88 0.50
C ALA A 370 0.50 -15.31 0.31
N THR A 371 -0.05 -16.26 1.07
CA THR A 371 0.35 -17.66 0.98
C THR A 371 0.16 -18.19 -0.43
N THR A 372 -1.03 -18.00 -1.02
CA THR A 372 -1.39 -18.51 -2.35
C THR A 372 -0.59 -17.87 -3.48
N ILE A 373 -0.46 -16.54 -3.48
CA ILE A 373 0.35 -15.79 -4.46
C ILE A 373 1.80 -16.24 -4.40
N CYS A 374 2.39 -16.32 -3.20
CA CYS A 374 3.74 -16.84 -3.03
C CYS A 374 3.87 -18.30 -3.52
N LYS A 375 2.84 -19.16 -3.45
CA LYS A 375 2.93 -20.51 -4.04
C LYS A 375 3.09 -20.47 -5.56
N VAL A 376 2.34 -19.62 -6.24
CA VAL A 376 2.39 -19.52 -7.70
C VAL A 376 3.71 -18.91 -8.17
N ALA A 377 4.15 -17.80 -7.56
CA ALA A 377 5.42 -17.17 -7.89
C ALA A 377 6.60 -18.15 -7.77
N ASP A 378 6.59 -18.97 -6.72
CA ASP A 378 7.64 -19.91 -6.36
C ASP A 378 7.77 -21.09 -7.32
N LEU A 379 6.67 -21.56 -7.92
CA LEU A 379 6.66 -22.56 -8.99
C LEU A 379 7.44 -22.10 -10.24
N TYR A 380 7.43 -20.80 -10.51
CA TYR A 380 8.12 -20.15 -11.63
C TYR A 380 9.44 -19.49 -11.22
N GLY A 381 9.95 -19.77 -10.02
CA GLY A 381 11.21 -19.19 -9.53
C GLY A 381 11.19 -17.67 -9.33
N CYS A 382 10.01 -17.05 -9.29
CA CYS A 382 9.84 -15.62 -9.03
C CYS A 382 9.67 -15.35 -7.53
N SER A 383 9.83 -14.08 -7.14
CA SER A 383 9.65 -13.62 -5.76
C SER A 383 8.57 -12.54 -5.67
N VAL A 384 7.78 -12.52 -4.60
CA VAL A 384 6.86 -11.41 -4.32
C VAL A 384 7.60 -10.31 -3.55
N VAL A 385 7.58 -9.08 -4.06
CA VAL A 385 8.18 -7.91 -3.41
C VAL A 385 7.36 -7.59 -2.15
N PRO A 386 7.97 -7.61 -0.94
CA PRO A 386 7.27 -7.27 0.30
C PRO A 386 7.06 -5.75 0.41
N GLY A 387 6.04 -5.35 1.16
CA GLY A 387 5.73 -3.95 1.46
C GLY A 387 4.81 -3.27 0.43
N ILE A 388 4.47 -3.97 -0.66
CA ILE A 388 3.44 -3.58 -1.62
C ILE A 388 2.19 -4.39 -1.29
N ARG A 389 1.16 -3.71 -0.78
CA ARG A 389 -0.02 -4.29 -0.13
C ARG A 389 -1.28 -3.74 -0.76
N GLY A 390 -2.27 -4.61 -0.93
CA GLY A 390 -3.59 -4.18 -1.34
C GLY A 390 -4.34 -3.50 -0.22
N HIS A 391 -5.42 -2.82 -0.57
CA HIS A 391 -6.18 -1.98 0.33
C HIS A 391 -7.69 -2.06 0.03
N GLY A 392 -8.51 -1.76 1.02
CA GLY A 392 -9.89 -1.35 0.78
C GLY A 392 -9.96 0.02 0.11
N LEU A 393 -11.04 0.27 -0.62
CA LEU A 393 -11.30 1.52 -1.32
C LEU A 393 -12.80 1.85 -1.34
N ALA A 394 -13.13 3.13 -1.24
CA ALA A 394 -14.49 3.67 -1.22
C ALA A 394 -14.46 5.15 -1.69
N ASP A 395 -15.01 6.08 -0.91
CA ASP A 395 -14.76 7.52 -1.01
C ASP A 395 -13.34 7.92 -0.55
N PHE A 396 -12.61 6.99 0.08
CA PHE A 396 -11.17 7.00 0.28
C PHE A 396 -10.45 6.10 -0.73
N LEU A 397 -9.26 6.50 -1.18
CA LEU A 397 -8.45 5.69 -2.10
C LEU A 397 -7.86 4.46 -1.41
N HIS A 398 -7.25 4.64 -0.23
CA HIS A 398 -6.65 3.56 0.58
C HIS A 398 -7.31 3.50 1.96
N GLY A 399 -7.68 2.29 2.40
CA GLY A 399 -8.19 1.99 3.74
C GLY A 399 -8.22 0.49 4.02
N PRO A 400 -8.81 0.03 5.15
CA PRO A 400 -8.87 -1.40 5.46
C PRO A 400 -9.81 -2.19 4.54
N PRO A 401 -9.54 -3.48 4.26
CA PRO A 401 -8.43 -4.30 4.79
C PRO A 401 -7.08 -3.94 4.19
N GLU A 402 -5.99 -4.12 4.94
CA GLU A 402 -4.67 -4.27 4.31
C GLU A 402 -4.48 -5.72 3.81
N ILE A 403 -4.06 -5.87 2.55
CA ILE A 403 -3.87 -7.16 1.89
C ILE A 403 -2.38 -7.42 1.70
N ILE A 404 -1.82 -8.29 2.54
CA ILE A 404 -0.43 -8.69 2.42
C ILE A 404 -0.28 -9.71 1.28
N HIS A 405 0.70 -9.49 0.40
CA HIS A 405 1.02 -10.39 -0.72
C HIS A 405 2.26 -11.26 -0.48
N SER A 406 3.17 -10.85 0.42
CA SER A 406 4.42 -11.56 0.68
C SER A 406 4.37 -12.34 2.00
N VAL A 407 4.60 -13.66 1.96
CA VAL A 407 4.74 -14.49 3.17
C VAL A 407 5.89 -14.05 4.09
N ASN A 408 6.83 -13.25 3.58
CA ASN A 408 7.90 -12.67 4.40
C ASN A 408 7.39 -11.62 5.38
N GLU A 409 6.30 -10.91 5.06
CA GLU A 409 5.66 -9.94 5.96
C GLU A 409 4.72 -10.62 6.97
N LEU A 410 4.07 -11.73 6.57
CA LEU A 410 3.24 -12.51 7.48
C LEU A 410 4.03 -13.03 8.70
N ARG A 411 5.33 -13.32 8.55
CA ARG A 411 6.20 -13.79 9.65
C ARG A 411 6.34 -12.79 10.81
N SER A 412 6.11 -11.50 10.56
CA SER A 412 6.17 -10.42 11.55
C SER A 412 4.80 -9.80 11.83
N THR A 413 3.71 -10.39 11.30
CA THR A 413 2.35 -9.87 11.42
C THR A 413 1.50 -10.81 12.27
N ASP A 414 0.70 -10.27 13.17
CA ASP A 414 -0.33 -11.05 13.85
C ASP A 414 -1.48 -11.35 12.88
N THR A 415 -1.49 -12.55 12.31
CA THR A 415 -2.45 -12.96 11.28
C THR A 415 -3.90 -12.99 11.77
N GLU A 416 -4.15 -13.09 13.08
CA GLU A 416 -5.51 -13.04 13.62
C GLU A 416 -6.10 -11.62 13.50
N THR A 417 -5.27 -10.59 13.58
CA THR A 417 -5.70 -9.18 13.49
C THR A 417 -6.07 -8.74 12.07
N LEU A 418 -5.61 -9.45 11.04
CA LEU A 418 -6.02 -9.21 9.64
C LEU A 418 -7.49 -9.60 9.40
N GLY A 419 -7.97 -10.63 10.09
CA GLY A 419 -9.35 -11.11 9.99
C GLY A 419 -9.69 -11.88 8.70
N CYS A 420 -10.99 -12.01 8.43
CA CYS A 420 -11.53 -12.76 7.29
C CYS A 420 -12.44 -11.90 6.39
N MET A 421 -12.52 -12.29 5.13
CA MET A 421 -13.42 -11.76 4.12
C MET A 421 -14.89 -11.97 4.52
N LYS A 422 -15.75 -11.00 4.18
CA LYS A 422 -17.21 -11.09 4.33
C LYS A 422 -17.85 -10.55 3.05
N SER A 423 -19.05 -11.03 2.73
CA SER A 423 -19.85 -10.48 1.63
C SER A 423 -20.00 -8.96 1.79
N GLY A 424 -19.86 -8.23 0.68
CA GLY A 424 -19.86 -6.77 0.64
C GLY A 424 -18.53 -6.09 0.96
N HIS A 425 -17.45 -6.81 1.31
CA HIS A 425 -16.11 -6.21 1.36
C HIS A 425 -15.59 -5.94 -0.06
N VAL A 426 -14.93 -4.80 -0.28
CA VAL A 426 -14.24 -4.46 -1.54
C VAL A 426 -12.78 -4.08 -1.25
N PHE A 427 -11.83 -4.65 -2.00
CA PHE A 427 -10.39 -4.40 -1.82
C PHE A 427 -9.56 -4.77 -3.06
N THR A 428 -8.32 -4.27 -3.13
CA THR A 428 -7.36 -4.56 -4.21
C THR A 428 -6.53 -5.81 -3.93
N ILE A 429 -6.12 -6.53 -4.98
CA ILE A 429 -5.14 -7.62 -4.92
C ILE A 429 -4.05 -7.34 -5.95
N GLU A 430 -2.96 -6.73 -5.50
CA GLU A 430 -1.96 -6.03 -6.32
C GLU A 430 -0.51 -6.55 -6.20
N PRO A 431 -0.26 -7.87 -6.25
CA PRO A 431 1.09 -8.40 -6.03
C PRO A 431 2.10 -7.87 -7.07
N CYS A 432 3.14 -7.20 -6.58
CA CYS A 432 4.35 -6.93 -7.37
C CYS A 432 5.29 -8.14 -7.31
N LEU A 433 5.61 -8.70 -8.48
CA LEU A 433 6.52 -9.83 -8.65
C LEU A 433 7.88 -9.31 -9.13
N ALA A 434 8.95 -9.96 -8.70
CA ALA A 434 10.31 -9.73 -9.15
C ALA A 434 10.94 -11.03 -9.68
N LEU A 435 11.65 -10.93 -10.81
CA LEU A 435 12.40 -12.06 -11.36
C LEU A 435 13.61 -12.36 -10.46
N SER A 436 13.66 -13.58 -9.90
CA SER A 436 14.73 -13.98 -9.00
C SER A 436 15.95 -14.48 -9.78
N LYS A 437 17.09 -13.79 -9.65
CA LYS A 437 18.38 -14.28 -10.13
C LYS A 437 18.94 -15.32 -9.17
N SER A 438 18.31 -16.49 -9.09
CA SER A 438 18.75 -17.59 -8.23
C SER A 438 20.04 -18.21 -8.77
N THR A 439 21.17 -17.91 -8.14
CA THR A 439 22.51 -18.35 -8.58
C THR A 439 22.87 -19.78 -8.18
N ASP A 440 22.01 -20.47 -7.40
CA ASP A 440 22.42 -21.63 -6.59
C ASP A 440 21.58 -22.90 -6.84
N GLY A 441 20.72 -22.91 -7.86
CA GLY A 441 19.94 -24.09 -8.31
C GLY A 441 18.97 -24.68 -7.28
N ARG A 442 18.84 -24.08 -6.09
CA ARG A 442 17.98 -24.55 -5.00
C ARG A 442 16.52 -24.20 -5.29
N LYS A 443 15.66 -25.22 -5.24
CA LYS A 443 14.23 -25.07 -5.43
C LYS A 443 13.64 -24.21 -4.32
N ASN A 444 13.08 -23.09 -4.75
CA ASN A 444 12.34 -22.13 -3.97
C ASN A 444 11.18 -22.85 -3.23
N ARG A 445 10.80 -22.38 -2.03
CA ARG A 445 9.69 -22.90 -1.19
C ARG A 445 9.00 -21.77 -0.41
N TYR A 446 8.55 -20.78 -1.16
CA TYR A 446 7.93 -19.51 -0.76
C TYR A 446 8.96 -18.45 -0.27
N CYS A 447 9.90 -18.11 -1.16
CA CYS A 447 10.82 -16.94 -1.08
C CYS A 447 11.82 -16.92 0.11
N PRO A 448 12.97 -17.63 0.02
CA PRO A 448 14.00 -17.73 1.07
C PRO A 448 14.98 -16.55 1.13
N SER A 449 14.98 -15.65 0.13
CA SER A 449 15.70 -14.38 0.18
C SER A 449 14.80 -13.28 -0.39
N PRO A 450 14.33 -12.32 0.42
CA PRO A 450 13.40 -11.29 -0.05
C PRO A 450 14.09 -10.32 -1.02
N VAL A 451 13.38 -9.96 -2.08
CA VAL A 451 13.78 -8.82 -2.92
C VAL A 451 13.42 -7.56 -2.16
N HIS A 452 14.41 -6.83 -1.68
CA HIS A 452 14.18 -5.65 -0.84
C HIS A 452 13.74 -4.44 -1.69
N PRO A 453 12.58 -3.82 -1.42
CA PRO A 453 12.21 -2.55 -2.02
C PRO A 453 13.03 -1.40 -1.42
N VAL A 454 13.22 -0.34 -2.21
CA VAL A 454 13.84 0.93 -1.80
C VAL A 454 13.08 2.06 -2.46
N VAL A 455 12.67 3.07 -1.70
CA VAL A 455 12.10 4.31 -2.23
C VAL A 455 13.22 5.24 -2.67
N LEU A 456 13.12 5.83 -3.86
CA LEU A 456 14.10 6.78 -4.38
C LEU A 456 14.00 8.16 -3.71
N ASP A 457 14.98 9.03 -3.98
CA ASP A 457 15.06 10.41 -3.46
C ASP A 457 13.87 11.31 -3.85
N ASP A 458 13.04 10.88 -4.82
CA ASP A 458 11.78 11.56 -5.17
C ASP A 458 10.64 11.34 -4.16
N GLY A 459 10.82 10.40 -3.22
CA GLY A 459 9.87 10.07 -2.16
C GLY A 459 8.75 9.12 -2.57
N TRP A 460 8.74 8.62 -3.81
CA TRP A 460 7.65 7.84 -4.38
C TRP A 460 8.12 6.58 -5.09
N THR A 461 9.02 6.71 -6.06
CA THR A 461 9.40 5.61 -6.96
C THR A 461 10.03 4.48 -6.17
N VAL A 462 9.38 3.30 -6.16
CA VAL A 462 9.88 2.12 -5.46
C VAL A 462 10.65 1.25 -6.44
N VAL A 463 11.92 0.97 -6.17
CA VAL A 463 12.76 0.06 -6.97
C VAL A 463 13.20 -1.14 -6.15
N THR A 464 13.59 -2.22 -6.83
CA THR A 464 14.26 -3.34 -6.17
C THR A 464 15.75 -3.05 -5.93
N LEU A 465 16.25 -3.31 -4.72
CA LEU A 465 17.66 -3.02 -4.34
C LEU A 465 18.68 -3.71 -5.25
N ASN A 466 18.35 -4.88 -5.78
CA ASN A 466 19.18 -5.66 -6.70
C ASN A 466 18.92 -5.35 -8.19
N ARG A 467 18.01 -4.41 -8.49
CA ARG A 467 17.51 -4.09 -9.84
C ARG A 467 17.07 -5.34 -10.60
N SER A 468 16.33 -6.20 -9.92
CA SER A 468 15.53 -7.26 -10.56
C SER A 468 14.41 -6.61 -11.36
N LEU A 469 14.12 -7.20 -12.53
CA LEU A 469 12.92 -6.89 -13.31
C LEU A 469 11.67 -7.16 -12.47
N THR A 470 10.67 -6.28 -12.56
CA THR A 470 9.42 -6.32 -11.80
C THR A 470 8.18 -6.21 -12.68
N ALA A 471 7.08 -6.81 -12.24
CA ALA A 471 5.77 -6.73 -12.87
C ALA A 471 4.68 -6.70 -11.80
N GLN A 472 3.69 -5.82 -11.96
CA GLN A 472 2.52 -5.74 -11.09
C GLN A 472 1.23 -5.98 -11.90
N PHE A 473 0.30 -6.72 -11.31
CA PHE A 473 -1.08 -6.81 -11.76
C PHE A 473 -1.98 -6.65 -10.55
N GLU A 474 -3.09 -5.94 -10.75
CA GLU A 474 -4.04 -5.64 -9.68
C GLU A 474 -5.47 -5.68 -10.19
N ASN A 475 -6.38 -6.15 -9.33
CA ASN A 475 -7.80 -5.95 -9.55
C ASN A 475 -8.46 -5.44 -8.28
N THR A 476 -9.45 -4.56 -8.44
CA THR A 476 -10.46 -4.30 -7.40
C THR A 476 -11.43 -5.48 -7.37
N VAL A 477 -11.58 -6.11 -6.19
CA VAL A 477 -12.37 -7.32 -5.98
C VAL A 477 -13.48 -7.07 -4.95
N LEU A 478 -14.72 -7.41 -5.30
CA LEU A 478 -15.87 -7.45 -4.40
C LEU A 478 -16.07 -8.89 -3.90
N ILE A 479 -16.23 -9.09 -2.60
CA ILE A 479 -16.68 -10.37 -2.04
C ILE A 479 -18.20 -10.47 -2.13
N THR A 480 -18.70 -11.56 -2.71
CA THR A 480 -20.14 -11.88 -2.84
C THR A 480 -20.50 -13.02 -1.89
N ASP A 481 -21.80 -13.32 -1.73
CA ASP A 481 -22.28 -14.37 -0.82
C ASP A 481 -21.72 -15.78 -1.10
N SER A 482 -21.22 -16.04 -2.31
CA SER A 482 -20.71 -17.34 -2.77
C SER A 482 -19.29 -17.30 -3.35
N GLY A 483 -18.62 -16.15 -3.35
CA GLY A 483 -17.33 -15.99 -4.03
C GLY A 483 -16.88 -14.54 -4.11
N HIS A 484 -16.51 -14.11 -5.32
CA HIS A 484 -16.09 -12.75 -5.63
C HIS A 484 -16.50 -12.32 -7.04
N ASP A 485 -16.65 -11.02 -7.23
CA ASP A 485 -16.67 -10.36 -8.54
C ASP A 485 -15.37 -9.55 -8.72
N VAL A 486 -14.81 -9.53 -9.92
CA VAL A 486 -13.76 -8.58 -10.31
C VAL A 486 -14.43 -7.35 -10.91
N LEU A 487 -14.12 -6.15 -10.41
CA LEU A 487 -14.79 -4.91 -10.83
C LEU A 487 -14.09 -4.19 -12.00
N THR A 488 -12.86 -4.60 -12.35
CA THR A 488 -11.88 -3.89 -13.22
C THR A 488 -11.25 -4.76 -14.30
#